data_AF-A0A8T2SD18-F1
#
_entry.id   AF-A0A8T2SD18-F1
#
_cell.length_a   1.000
_cell.length_b   1.000
_cell.length_c   1.000
_cell.angle_alpha   90.00
_cell.angle_beta   90.00
_cell.angle_gamma   90.00
#
_symmetry.space_group_name_H-M   'P 1'
#
loop_
_entity.id
_entity.type
_entity.pdbx_description
1 polymer ?
#
loop_
_entity_poly.entity_id
_entity_poly.type
_entity_poly.pdbx_seq_one_letter_code
_entity_poly.pdbx_strand_id
1 'polypeptide(L)'
;MTISRMQVLQNGYWTGYFTSRPALKGYVHKLSAYLQVARQLEFFYFFIFCVGRKVRGPNTDSLEEALAVLQHHDGVSGTEQQHVADDYAKRLYISSIESEDPVNLALQHIASGRFSMNHTPHLEMVTSQVSSQSKATLRAGLNFQQCPSSNISYCPQSEADLSGKTLAVIAYNPLGWERKEIVRITVSDYKVDVFDSSGNLIPSQIIPVSQASRKLQEPTPLCLPKTVLSFSLFS
;
A
#
# COMPACT_ATOMS: atom_id res chain seq x y z
N MET A 1 -16.91 7.79 -51.80
CA MET A 1 -16.55 7.81 -50.37
C MET A 1 -15.87 9.15 -50.11
N THR A 2 -16.65 10.16 -49.72
CA THR A 2 -16.15 11.53 -49.53
C THR A 2 -15.52 11.60 -48.15
N ILE A 3 -14.20 11.75 -48.07
CA ILE A 3 -13.51 12.03 -46.81
C ILE A 3 -13.86 13.47 -46.44
N SER A 4 -14.80 13.63 -45.51
CA SER A 4 -15.09 14.93 -44.92
C SER A 4 -13.82 15.45 -44.24
N ARG A 5 -13.35 16.61 -44.69
CA ARG A 5 -12.22 17.33 -44.11
C ARG A 5 -12.54 17.60 -42.63
N MET A 6 -11.68 17.13 -41.73
CA MET A 6 -11.78 17.39 -40.29
C MET A 6 -11.88 18.90 -40.07
N GLN A 7 -13.06 19.37 -39.66
CA GLN A 7 -13.27 20.77 -39.32
C GLN A 7 -12.46 21.05 -38.05
N VAL A 8 -11.33 21.73 -38.20
CA VAL A 8 -10.61 22.28 -37.05
C VAL A 8 -11.51 23.34 -36.46
N LEU A 9 -12.09 23.05 -35.29
CA LEU A 9 -12.92 24.00 -34.57
C LEU A 9 -12.07 25.23 -34.23
N GLN A 10 -12.55 26.42 -34.58
CA GLN A 10 -11.85 27.69 -34.36
C GLN A 10 -11.57 27.95 -32.85
N ASN A 11 -12.27 27.24 -31.95
CA ASN A 11 -12.09 27.24 -30.49
C ASN A 11 -11.82 25.82 -29.92
N GLY A 12 -11.25 24.90 -30.70
CA GLY A 12 -10.99 23.52 -30.31
C GLY A 12 -9.69 23.32 -29.52
N TYR A 13 -9.55 23.95 -28.36
CA TYR A 13 -8.36 23.78 -27.51
C TYR A 13 -8.45 22.52 -26.65
N TRP A 14 -7.40 21.69 -26.67
CA TRP A 14 -7.36 20.40 -25.98
C TRP A 14 -6.70 20.58 -24.61
N THR A 15 -7.32 21.36 -23.73
CA THR A 15 -6.82 21.57 -22.36
C THR A 15 -7.65 20.83 -21.32
N GLY A 16 -8.81 20.28 -21.70
CA GLY A 16 -9.68 19.53 -20.79
C GLY A 16 -9.05 18.23 -20.25
N TYR A 17 -8.24 17.54 -21.05
CA TYR A 17 -7.59 16.30 -20.64
C TYR A 17 -6.55 16.48 -19.52
N PHE A 18 -6.16 17.73 -19.21
CA PHE A 18 -5.35 18.02 -18.02
C PHE A 18 -6.09 17.66 -16.73
N THR A 19 -7.43 17.74 -16.72
CA THR A 19 -8.27 17.50 -15.54
C THR A 19 -9.27 16.35 -15.70
N SER A 20 -9.47 15.79 -16.89
CA SER A 20 -10.35 14.63 -17.11
C SER A 20 -9.99 13.46 -16.18
N ARG A 21 -11.00 12.76 -15.65
CA ARG A 21 -10.83 11.58 -14.77
C ARG A 21 -9.81 11.81 -13.63
N PRO A 22 -10.00 12.83 -12.77
CA PRO A 22 -9.00 13.20 -11.75
C PRO A 22 -8.74 12.09 -10.73
N ALA A 23 -9.75 11.24 -10.44
CA ALA A 23 -9.58 10.08 -9.57
C ALA A 23 -8.58 9.05 -10.14
N LEU A 24 -8.66 8.76 -11.45
CA LEU A 24 -7.73 7.84 -12.11
C LEU A 24 -6.31 8.44 -12.18
N LYS A 25 -6.18 9.73 -12.51
CA LYS A 25 -4.88 10.45 -12.46
C LYS A 25 -4.25 10.38 -11.07
N GLY A 26 -5.04 10.63 -10.03
CA GLY A 26 -4.61 10.51 -8.64
C GLY A 26 -4.20 9.08 -8.28
N TYR A 27 -4.93 8.07 -8.79
CA TYR A 27 -4.61 6.67 -8.54
C TYR A 27 -3.27 6.26 -9.18
N VAL A 28 -3.03 6.68 -10.44
CA VAL A 28 -1.74 6.53 -11.12
C VAL A 28 -0.63 7.16 -10.30
N HIS A 29 -0.78 8.42 -9.89
CA HIS A 29 0.23 9.12 -9.09
C HIS A 29 0.56 8.39 -7.77
N LYS A 30 -0.47 7.97 -7.03
CA LYS A 30 -0.32 7.23 -5.77
C LYS A 30 0.41 5.89 -5.98
N LEU A 31 0.02 5.13 -7.00
CA LEU A 31 0.63 3.83 -7.27
C LEU A 31 2.02 3.92 -7.89
N SER A 32 2.34 4.99 -8.63
CA SER A 32 3.72 5.26 -9.04
C SER A 32 4.64 5.50 -7.84
N ALA A 33 4.19 6.26 -6.84
CA ALA A 33 4.93 6.44 -5.59
C ALA A 33 5.05 5.12 -4.82
N TYR A 34 3.99 4.32 -4.76
CA TYR A 34 4.03 3.00 -4.13
C TYR A 34 4.96 2.02 -4.84
N LEU A 35 4.97 1.98 -6.19
CA LEU A 35 5.88 1.15 -6.96
C LEU A 35 7.35 1.47 -6.65
N GLN A 36 7.69 2.75 -6.47
CA GLN A 36 9.04 3.15 -6.07
C GLN A 36 9.44 2.53 -4.72
N VAL A 37 8.55 2.57 -3.74
CA VAL A 37 8.74 1.93 -2.42
C VAL A 37 8.87 0.42 -2.57
N ALA A 38 7.95 -0.18 -3.33
CA ALA A 38 7.90 -1.62 -3.50
C ALA A 38 9.18 -2.17 -4.13
N ARG A 39 9.76 -1.46 -5.12
CA ARG A 39 11.05 -1.82 -5.73
C ARG A 39 12.23 -1.71 -4.77
N GLN A 40 12.27 -0.65 -3.95
CA GLN A 40 13.33 -0.51 -2.94
C GLN A 40 13.30 -1.70 -1.97
N LEU A 41 12.10 -2.05 -1.47
CA LEU A 41 11.91 -3.14 -0.53
C LEU A 41 12.11 -4.52 -1.18
N GLU A 42 11.65 -4.71 -2.41
CA GLU A 42 11.95 -5.89 -3.23
C GLU A 42 13.45 -6.08 -3.39
N PHE A 43 14.20 -5.02 -3.72
CA PHE A 43 15.66 -5.08 -3.81
C PHE A 43 16.28 -5.52 -2.49
N PHE A 44 15.88 -4.95 -1.35
CA PHE A 44 16.37 -5.38 -0.04
C PHE A 44 16.05 -6.85 0.23
N TYR A 45 14.83 -7.30 -0.08
CA TYR A 45 14.45 -8.70 0.05
C TYR A 45 15.38 -9.61 -0.78
N PHE A 46 15.56 -9.35 -2.07
CA PHE A 46 16.44 -10.16 -2.91
C PHE A 46 17.91 -10.09 -2.48
N PHE A 47 18.39 -8.91 -2.10
CA PHE A 47 19.75 -8.73 -1.59
C PHE A 47 20.00 -9.53 -0.31
N ILE A 48 19.01 -9.64 0.59
CA ILE A 48 19.14 -10.41 1.83
C ILE A 48 18.99 -11.92 1.57
N PHE A 49 18.06 -12.34 0.70
CA PHE A 49 17.68 -13.75 0.56
C PHE A 49 18.38 -14.52 -0.55
N CYS A 50 18.83 -13.84 -1.61
CA CYS A 50 19.17 -14.48 -2.88
C CYS A 50 20.65 -14.38 -3.26
N VAL A 51 21.53 -13.89 -2.37
CA VAL A 51 22.98 -13.95 -2.62
C VAL A 51 23.38 -15.42 -2.84
N GLY A 52 23.79 -15.73 -4.08
CA GLY A 52 24.19 -17.08 -4.48
C GLY A 52 23.05 -18.05 -4.81
N ARG A 53 21.78 -17.61 -4.92
CA ARG A 53 20.64 -18.49 -5.25
C ARG A 53 19.77 -17.93 -6.39
N LYS A 54 19.34 -18.81 -7.30
CA LYS A 54 18.27 -18.52 -8.27
C LYS A 54 16.91 -18.80 -7.62
N VAL A 55 16.40 -17.86 -6.84
CA VAL A 55 15.02 -17.92 -6.33
C VAL A 55 14.19 -16.92 -7.12
N ARG A 56 13.06 -17.36 -7.68
CA ARG A 56 12.03 -16.46 -8.22
C ARG A 56 11.06 -16.18 -7.07
N GLY A 57 11.18 -14.99 -6.46
CA GLY A 57 10.27 -14.50 -5.42
C GLY A 57 9.11 -13.70 -6.00
N PRO A 58 8.19 -13.20 -5.15
CA PRO A 58 7.25 -12.18 -5.57
C PRO A 58 8.00 -10.93 -6.02
N ASN A 59 7.44 -10.21 -6.99
CA ASN A 59 8.07 -9.06 -7.63
C ASN A 59 7.04 -7.97 -7.91
N THR A 60 7.51 -6.84 -8.43
CA THR A 60 6.68 -5.66 -8.74
C THR A 60 6.28 -5.55 -10.22
N ASP A 61 6.55 -6.58 -11.03
CA ASP A 61 6.38 -6.55 -12.49
C ASP A 61 4.94 -6.22 -12.90
N SER A 62 3.94 -6.80 -12.22
CA SER A 62 2.53 -6.61 -12.59
C SER A 62 2.06 -5.17 -12.38
N LEU A 63 2.57 -4.49 -11.34
CA LEU A 63 2.25 -3.09 -11.08
C LEU A 63 3.01 -2.15 -12.01
N GLU A 64 4.26 -2.48 -12.35
CA GLU A 64 5.00 -1.79 -13.41
C GLU A 64 4.28 -1.86 -14.75
N GLU A 65 3.84 -3.05 -15.17
CA GLU A 65 3.12 -3.25 -16.43
C GLU A 65 1.80 -2.46 -16.43
N ALA A 66 1.01 -2.55 -15.35
CA ALA A 66 -0.24 -1.80 -15.23
C ALA A 66 0.01 -0.29 -15.34
N LEU A 67 0.98 0.25 -14.61
CA LEU A 67 1.32 1.68 -14.67
C LEU A 67 1.83 2.09 -16.06
N ALA A 68 2.62 1.25 -16.73
CA ALA A 68 3.12 1.50 -18.08
C ALA A 68 1.98 1.56 -19.10
N VAL A 69 1.00 0.65 -19.03
CA VAL A 69 -0.21 0.70 -19.85
C VAL A 69 -0.98 2.01 -19.64
N LEU A 70 -1.12 2.45 -18.39
CA LEU A 70 -1.85 3.69 -18.09
C LEU A 70 -1.09 4.96 -18.49
N GLN A 71 0.22 4.91 -18.76
CA GLN A 71 0.91 6.06 -19.38
C GLN A 71 0.54 6.26 -20.86
N HIS A 72 -0.25 5.36 -21.46
CA HIS A 72 -0.84 5.56 -22.78
C HIS A 72 -1.53 6.93 -22.85
N HIS A 73 -1.48 7.57 -24.01
CA HIS A 73 -2.02 8.91 -24.21
C HIS A 73 -3.55 8.99 -24.14
N ASP A 74 -4.26 7.85 -24.09
CA ASP A 74 -5.67 7.74 -23.68
C ASP A 74 -5.87 7.12 -22.30
N GLY A 75 -4.81 6.72 -21.60
CA GLY A 75 -4.89 6.22 -20.23
C GLY A 75 -4.90 7.39 -19.24
N VAL A 76 -3.72 7.87 -18.87
CA VAL A 76 -3.56 8.92 -17.85
C VAL A 76 -4.19 10.24 -18.29
N SER A 77 -4.37 10.49 -19.58
CA SER A 77 -5.05 11.68 -20.10
C SER A 77 -6.55 11.72 -19.75
N GLY A 78 -7.19 10.56 -19.58
CA GLY A 78 -8.63 10.46 -19.36
C GLY A 78 -9.48 10.62 -20.62
N THR A 79 -8.94 10.30 -21.81
CA THR A 79 -9.63 10.41 -23.12
C THR A 79 -10.22 9.09 -23.64
N GLU A 80 -10.14 8.02 -22.86
CA GLU A 80 -10.75 6.71 -23.09
C GLU A 80 -12.26 6.64 -22.76
N GLN A 81 -12.92 5.59 -23.28
CA GLN A 81 -14.31 5.26 -22.91
C GLN A 81 -14.42 4.77 -21.46
N GLN A 82 -15.60 4.90 -20.85
CA GLN A 82 -15.80 4.56 -19.43
C GLN A 82 -15.39 3.12 -19.08
N HIS A 83 -15.77 2.14 -19.89
CA HIS A 83 -15.43 0.74 -19.61
C HIS A 83 -13.91 0.47 -19.71
N VAL A 84 -13.17 1.28 -20.48
CA VAL A 84 -11.70 1.20 -20.56
C VAL A 84 -11.08 1.82 -19.32
N ALA A 85 -11.63 2.95 -18.84
CA ALA A 85 -11.23 3.55 -17.57
C ALA A 85 -11.45 2.59 -16.39
N ASP A 86 -12.56 1.84 -16.41
CA ASP A 86 -12.87 0.82 -15.39
C ASP A 86 -11.88 -0.36 -15.48
N ASP A 87 -11.49 -0.80 -16.68
CA ASP A 87 -10.44 -1.81 -16.89
C ASP A 87 -9.07 -1.32 -16.36
N TYR A 88 -8.71 -0.07 -16.63
CA TYR A 88 -7.49 0.54 -16.09
C TYR A 88 -7.47 0.56 -14.56
N ALA A 89 -8.57 0.99 -13.94
CA ALA A 89 -8.70 0.97 -12.48
C ALA A 89 -8.60 -0.45 -11.90
N LYS A 90 -9.19 -1.44 -12.58
CA LYS A 90 -9.10 -2.85 -12.20
C LYS A 90 -7.67 -3.39 -12.26
N ARG A 91 -6.93 -3.09 -13.34
CA ARG A 91 -5.51 -3.50 -13.49
C ARG A 91 -4.65 -2.93 -12.37
N LEU A 92 -4.81 -1.63 -12.09
CA LEU A 92 -4.12 -0.97 -10.98
C LEU A 92 -4.46 -1.61 -9.63
N TYR A 93 -5.73 -1.92 -9.37
CA TYR A 93 -6.14 -2.56 -8.13
C TYR A 93 -5.50 -3.94 -7.95
N ILE A 94 -5.66 -4.84 -8.92
CA ILE A 94 -5.12 -6.20 -8.85
C ILE A 94 -3.60 -6.18 -8.64
N SER A 95 -2.89 -5.42 -9.48
CA SER A 95 -1.42 -5.33 -9.40
C SER A 95 -0.92 -4.66 -8.12
N SER A 96 -1.68 -3.71 -7.56
CA SER A 96 -1.32 -3.09 -6.28
C SER A 96 -1.38 -4.09 -5.11
N ILE A 97 -2.37 -4.99 -5.11
CA ILE A 97 -2.49 -6.05 -4.11
C ILE A 97 -1.36 -7.07 -4.26
N GLU A 98 -1.07 -7.50 -5.50
CA GLU A 98 0.07 -8.41 -5.77
C GLU A 98 1.41 -7.82 -5.32
N SER A 99 1.59 -6.50 -5.49
CA SER A 99 2.80 -5.79 -5.05
C SER A 99 2.89 -5.56 -3.54
N GLU A 100 1.88 -5.92 -2.75
CA GLU A 100 2.01 -5.94 -1.28
C GLU A 100 2.88 -7.09 -0.78
N ASP A 101 2.95 -8.21 -1.50
CA ASP A 101 3.74 -9.39 -1.11
C ASP A 101 5.24 -9.10 -0.93
N PRO A 102 5.97 -8.56 -1.93
CA PRO A 102 7.40 -8.27 -1.75
C PRO A 102 7.65 -7.22 -0.67
N VAL A 103 6.74 -6.24 -0.51
CA VAL A 103 6.80 -5.20 0.53
C VAL A 103 6.67 -5.82 1.92
N ASN A 104 5.62 -6.61 2.14
CA ASN A 104 5.34 -7.21 3.44
C ASN A 104 6.44 -8.18 3.84
N LEU A 105 6.95 -9.00 2.91
CA LEU A 105 8.07 -9.90 3.19
C LEU A 105 9.35 -9.15 3.56
N ALA A 106 9.71 -8.12 2.79
CA ALA A 106 10.88 -7.30 3.11
C ALA A 106 10.79 -6.68 4.51
N LEU A 107 9.63 -6.10 4.84
CA LEU A 107 9.39 -5.49 6.15
C LEU A 107 9.42 -6.53 7.28
N GLN A 108 8.92 -7.75 7.07
CA GLN A 108 9.01 -8.83 8.07
C GLN A 108 10.47 -9.13 8.42
N HIS A 109 11.32 -9.18 7.41
CA HIS A 109 12.72 -9.47 7.62
C HIS A 109 13.47 -8.33 8.32
N ILE A 110 13.25 -7.09 7.86
CA ILE A 110 13.82 -5.90 8.48
C ILE A 110 13.38 -5.79 9.94
N ALA A 111 12.07 -5.93 10.21
CA ALA A 111 11.51 -5.81 11.55
C ALA A 111 11.95 -6.94 12.50
N SER A 112 12.16 -8.16 11.98
CA SER A 112 12.63 -9.28 12.79
C SER A 112 14.09 -9.15 13.26
N GLY A 113 14.82 -8.13 12.80
CA GLY A 113 16.23 -7.90 13.15
C GLY A 113 17.17 -9.02 12.67
N ARG A 114 16.69 -9.95 11.84
CA ARG A 114 17.46 -11.10 11.32
C ARG A 114 18.34 -10.71 10.13
N PHE A 115 19.03 -9.59 10.23
CA PHE A 115 20.09 -9.20 9.31
C PHE A 115 21.35 -10.04 9.63
N SER A 116 21.30 -11.34 9.35
CA SER A 116 22.46 -12.22 9.49
C SER A 116 23.03 -12.54 8.12
N MET A 117 24.10 -11.84 7.75
CA MET A 117 24.93 -12.14 6.56
C MET A 117 25.57 -13.54 6.61
N ASN A 118 25.47 -14.25 7.75
CA ASN A 118 26.05 -15.57 7.95
C ASN A 118 25.03 -16.69 8.04
N HIS A 119 23.73 -16.39 7.90
CA HIS A 119 22.73 -17.45 7.91
C HIS A 119 22.62 -18.02 6.51
N THR A 120 23.07 -19.26 6.33
CA THR A 120 22.53 -20.12 5.27
C THR A 120 21.03 -20.26 5.53
N PRO A 121 20.13 -19.71 4.69
CA PRO A 121 18.73 -20.09 4.80
C PRO A 121 18.68 -21.55 4.34
N HIS A 122 18.57 -22.46 5.30
CA HIS A 122 18.11 -23.81 5.02
C HIS A 122 16.60 -23.69 4.75
N LEU A 123 16.24 -23.30 3.53
CA LEU A 123 14.90 -23.61 3.04
C LEU A 123 14.86 -25.12 2.88
N GLU A 124 14.13 -25.79 3.77
CA GLU A 124 13.42 -26.98 3.33
C GLU A 124 12.62 -26.57 2.10
N MET A 125 13.06 -27.10 0.97
CA MET A 125 12.29 -27.20 -0.25
C MET A 125 10.90 -27.67 0.15
N VAL A 126 9.88 -26.87 -0.14
CA VAL A 126 8.48 -27.28 -0.04
C VAL A 126 8.25 -28.36 -1.10
N THR A 127 8.64 -29.59 -0.77
CA THR A 127 8.02 -30.77 -1.33
C THR A 127 6.76 -31.01 -0.50
N SER A 128 5.64 -31.09 -1.20
CA SER A 128 4.41 -31.68 -0.69
C SER A 128 4.76 -32.93 0.13
N GLN A 129 4.20 -33.03 1.35
CA GLN A 129 4.33 -34.11 2.34
C GLN A 129 5.24 -33.81 3.55
N VAL A 130 4.79 -32.93 4.46
CA VAL A 130 5.19 -33.02 5.89
C VAL A 130 3.99 -32.76 6.80
N SER A 131 3.92 -33.59 7.83
CA SER A 131 2.82 -33.80 8.78
C SER A 131 2.47 -32.59 9.65
N SER A 132 1.25 -32.65 10.17
CA SER A 132 0.46 -31.60 10.82
C SER A 132 0.95 -31.11 12.20
N GLN A 133 2.18 -31.41 12.63
CA GLN A 133 2.64 -31.07 13.99
C GLN A 133 3.94 -30.24 14.08
N SER A 134 4.73 -30.12 13.02
CA SER A 134 5.92 -29.22 12.98
C SER A 134 5.65 -27.84 12.35
N LYS A 135 4.42 -27.59 11.87
CA LYS A 135 3.98 -26.29 11.35
C LYS A 135 3.85 -25.20 12.43
N ALA A 136 3.95 -25.51 13.72
CA ALA A 136 3.62 -24.55 14.79
C ALA A 136 4.80 -23.65 15.23
N THR A 137 6.06 -24.05 15.03
CA THR A 137 7.22 -23.37 15.67
C THR A 137 8.02 -22.46 14.73
N LEU A 138 7.71 -22.45 13.42
CA LEU A 138 8.20 -21.49 12.42
C LEU A 138 7.17 -20.38 12.11
N ARG A 139 6.07 -20.32 12.87
CA ARG A 139 4.86 -19.50 12.60
C ARG A 139 4.52 -18.51 13.72
N ALA A 140 5.52 -17.85 14.29
CA ALA A 140 5.30 -16.54 14.90
C ALA A 140 5.72 -15.45 13.89
N GLY A 141 5.33 -15.63 12.62
CA GLY A 141 5.65 -14.69 11.55
C GLY A 141 4.80 -13.44 11.70
N LEU A 142 5.44 -12.28 11.80
CA LEU A 142 4.77 -10.99 11.76
C LEU A 142 3.94 -10.93 10.47
N ASN A 143 2.61 -10.86 10.58
CA ASN A 143 1.75 -10.74 9.41
C ASN A 143 1.41 -9.26 9.22
N PHE A 144 2.10 -8.61 8.28
CA PHE A 144 1.79 -7.22 7.95
C PHE A 144 0.61 -7.15 7.00
N GLN A 145 -0.25 -6.17 7.25
CA GLN A 145 -1.37 -5.83 6.39
C GLN A 145 -1.33 -4.33 6.15
N GLN A 146 -1.56 -3.94 4.89
CA GLN A 146 -1.56 -2.54 4.49
C GLN A 146 -2.98 -1.99 4.48
N CYS A 147 -3.11 -0.67 4.64
CA CYS A 147 -4.38 0.04 4.62
C CYS A 147 -4.42 1.08 3.50
N PRO A 148 -4.65 0.68 2.24
CA PRO A 148 -4.65 1.60 1.10
C PRO A 148 -5.81 2.62 1.14
N SER A 149 -6.87 2.35 1.91
CA SER A 149 -8.09 3.18 2.02
C SER A 149 -8.08 4.17 3.20
N SER A 150 -6.90 4.57 3.67
CA SER A 150 -6.76 5.57 4.74
C SER A 150 -7.33 6.95 4.39
N ASN A 151 -7.45 7.29 3.09
CA ASN A 151 -8.06 8.53 2.62
C ASN A 151 -9.54 8.68 3.00
N ILE A 152 -10.28 7.57 3.07
CA ILE A 152 -11.67 7.51 3.52
C ILE A 152 -11.78 7.10 4.99
N SER A 153 -10.68 7.19 5.75
CA SER A 153 -10.59 6.80 7.16
C SER A 153 -11.02 5.35 7.40
N TYR A 154 -10.65 4.43 6.50
CA TYR A 154 -10.98 3.01 6.60
C TYR A 154 -9.72 2.14 6.69
N CYS A 155 -9.58 1.41 7.79
CA CYS A 155 -8.52 0.43 8.03
C CYS A 155 -8.99 -0.63 9.03
N PRO A 156 -9.52 -1.78 8.55
CA PRO A 156 -10.10 -2.83 9.40
C PRO A 156 -9.20 -3.31 10.56
N GLN A 157 -7.90 -3.30 10.34
CA GLN A 157 -6.88 -3.84 11.22
C GLN A 157 -6.66 -2.95 12.44
N SER A 158 -6.69 -1.64 12.23
CA SER A 158 -6.56 -0.66 13.30
C SER A 158 -7.90 -0.33 13.96
N GLU A 159 -9.01 -0.64 13.27
CA GLU A 159 -10.38 -0.56 13.81
C GLU A 159 -10.81 -1.83 14.55
N ALA A 160 -10.03 -2.90 14.52
CA ALA A 160 -10.30 -4.09 15.31
C ALA A 160 -10.25 -3.78 16.82
N ASP A 161 -10.98 -4.55 17.63
CA ASP A 161 -10.94 -4.41 19.08
C ASP A 161 -9.52 -4.70 19.62
N LEU A 162 -8.87 -3.65 20.13
CA LEU A 162 -7.52 -3.68 20.69
C LEU A 162 -7.51 -3.94 22.20
N SER A 163 -8.62 -4.36 22.82
CA SER A 163 -8.72 -4.61 24.26
C SER A 163 -7.53 -5.40 24.84
N GLY A 164 -6.56 -4.69 25.43
CA GLY A 164 -5.34 -5.24 26.02
C GLY A 164 -4.24 -5.68 25.02
N LYS A 165 -4.39 -5.38 23.73
CA LYS A 165 -3.44 -5.72 22.66
C LYS A 165 -2.75 -4.47 22.11
N THR A 166 -1.51 -4.63 21.67
CA THR A 166 -0.74 -3.58 21.02
C THR A 166 -0.80 -3.75 19.51
N LEU A 167 -1.13 -2.68 18.79
CA LEU A 167 -1.00 -2.60 17.35
C LEU A 167 0.39 -2.08 16.99
N ALA A 168 1.23 -2.92 16.40
CA ALA A 168 2.51 -2.48 15.84
C ALA A 168 2.29 -1.79 14.49
N VAL A 169 2.80 -0.56 14.36
CA VAL A 169 2.74 0.21 13.12
C VAL A 169 4.15 0.41 12.61
N ILE A 170 4.39 0.03 11.35
CA ILE A 170 5.66 0.28 10.67
C ILE A 170 5.44 1.38 9.64
N ALA A 171 6.33 2.37 9.67
CA ALA A 171 6.42 3.41 8.67
C ALA A 171 7.76 3.29 7.95
N TYR A 172 7.74 3.36 6.62
CA TYR A 172 8.92 3.29 5.78
C TYR A 172 9.12 4.62 5.04
N ASN A 173 10.30 5.22 5.18
CA ASN A 173 10.71 6.42 4.45
C ASN A 173 11.48 6.02 3.19
N PRO A 174 10.92 6.19 1.98
CA PRO A 174 11.61 5.83 0.73
C PRO A 174 12.61 6.91 0.24
N LEU A 175 12.73 8.03 0.95
CA LEU A 175 13.63 9.12 0.61
C LEU A 175 15.02 8.90 1.21
N GLY A 176 16.05 9.38 0.52
CA GLY A 176 17.44 9.30 1.01
C GLY A 176 17.80 10.31 2.11
N TRP A 177 16.81 10.91 2.77
CA TRP A 177 16.99 11.94 3.79
C TRP A 177 15.93 11.79 4.88
N GLU A 178 16.30 12.20 6.10
CA GLU A 178 15.44 12.10 7.29
C GLU A 178 14.13 12.86 7.09
N ARG A 179 13.04 12.24 7.54
CA ARG A 179 11.70 12.83 7.44
C ARG A 179 10.95 12.74 8.77
N LYS A 180 10.30 13.84 9.11
CA LYS A 180 9.33 13.92 10.20
C LYS A 180 7.96 14.26 9.63
N GLU A 181 6.98 13.39 9.87
CA GLU A 181 5.63 13.59 9.34
C GLU A 181 4.55 13.09 10.29
N ILE A 182 3.34 13.65 10.16
CA ILE A 182 2.17 13.24 10.92
C ILE A 182 1.55 12.00 10.26
N VAL A 183 1.63 10.87 10.94
CA VAL A 183 0.95 9.63 10.58
C VAL A 183 -0.47 9.66 11.12
N ARG A 184 -1.45 9.29 10.29
CA ARG A 184 -2.89 9.27 10.63
C ARG A 184 -3.46 7.86 10.49
N ILE A 185 -4.03 7.32 11.56
CA ILE A 185 -4.56 5.94 11.60
C ILE A 185 -5.97 5.95 12.19
N THR A 186 -6.93 5.27 11.55
CA THR A 186 -8.27 5.13 12.13
C THR A 186 -8.25 4.13 13.29
N VAL A 187 -8.83 4.48 14.43
CA VAL A 187 -8.93 3.61 15.60
C VAL A 187 -10.36 3.59 16.15
N SER A 188 -10.71 2.48 16.81
CA SER A 188 -12.03 2.27 17.41
C SER A 188 -12.14 2.72 18.86
N ASP A 189 -11.01 2.88 19.56
CA ASP A 189 -10.95 3.36 20.94
C ASP A 189 -10.35 4.77 21.01
N TYR A 190 -10.83 5.58 21.95
CA TYR A 190 -10.32 6.90 22.29
C TYR A 190 -9.23 6.87 23.37
N LYS A 191 -8.97 5.71 23.98
CA LYS A 191 -7.91 5.50 24.97
C LYS A 191 -6.72 4.77 24.34
N VAL A 192 -5.97 5.50 23.52
CA VAL A 192 -4.79 4.94 22.83
C VAL A 192 -3.56 5.78 23.17
N ASP A 193 -2.57 5.12 23.77
CA ASP A 193 -1.23 5.66 23.96
C ASP A 193 -0.33 5.22 22.79
N VAL A 194 0.52 6.12 22.32
CA VAL A 194 1.45 5.86 21.22
C VAL A 194 2.86 5.83 21.75
N PHE A 195 3.61 4.78 21.43
CA PHE A 195 4.99 4.62 21.86
C PHE A 195 5.91 4.52 20.64
N ASP A 196 7.12 5.05 20.77
CA ASP A 196 8.19 4.82 19.80
C ASP A 196 8.83 3.42 19.96
N SER A 197 9.78 3.08 19.10
CA SER A 197 10.49 1.80 19.15
C SER A 197 11.36 1.61 20.41
N SER A 198 11.67 2.69 21.13
CA SER A 198 12.41 2.67 22.39
C SER A 198 11.50 2.59 23.62
N GLY A 199 10.17 2.61 23.43
CA GLY A 199 9.17 2.59 24.49
C GLY A 199 8.84 3.96 25.07
N ASN A 200 9.28 5.06 24.45
CA ASN A 200 8.93 6.40 24.90
C ASN A 200 7.54 6.80 24.39
N LEU A 201 6.77 7.48 25.24
CA LEU A 201 5.47 8.02 24.87
C LEU A 201 5.63 9.15 23.84
N ILE A 202 4.95 9.04 22.70
CA ILE A 202 4.87 10.06 21.67
C ILE A 202 3.59 10.89 21.88
N PRO A 203 3.66 12.23 21.87
CA PRO A 203 2.48 13.07 21.86
C PRO A 203 1.56 12.74 20.68
N SER A 204 0.31 12.40 20.97
CA SER A 204 -0.69 12.01 20.00
C SER A 204 -1.96 12.84 20.14
N GLN A 205 -2.72 12.96 19.04
CA GLN A 205 -4.01 13.63 19.02
C GLN A 205 -5.07 12.72 18.42
N ILE A 206 -6.23 12.67 19.07
CA ILE A 206 -7.41 11.94 18.58
C ILE A 206 -8.39 12.95 17.98
N ILE A 207 -8.79 12.70 16.74
CA ILE A 207 -9.68 13.58 15.98
C ILE A 207 -10.92 12.77 15.54
N PRO A 208 -12.15 13.27 15.72
CA PRO A 208 -13.34 12.56 15.26
C PRO A 208 -13.39 12.47 13.73
N VAL A 209 -13.83 11.32 13.20
CA VAL A 209 -14.02 11.14 11.74
C VAL A 209 -15.14 12.06 11.25
N SER A 210 -14.90 12.75 10.13
CA SER A 210 -15.87 13.69 9.55
C SER A 210 -17.17 12.99 9.11
N GLN A 211 -18.28 13.73 9.01
CA GLN A 211 -19.52 13.17 8.47
C GLN A 211 -19.39 12.76 7.00
N ALA A 212 -18.62 13.51 6.20
CA ALA A 212 -18.39 13.20 4.80
C ALA A 212 -17.66 11.86 4.63
N SER A 213 -16.61 11.62 5.42
CA SER A 213 -15.86 10.35 5.40
C SER A 213 -16.72 9.17 5.85
N ARG A 214 -17.58 9.35 6.87
CA ARG A 214 -18.50 8.30 7.34
C ARG A 214 -19.46 7.81 6.25
N LYS A 215 -19.98 8.71 5.42
CA LYS A 215 -20.86 8.34 4.30
C LYS A 215 -20.18 7.46 3.24
N LEU A 216 -18.85 7.50 3.16
CA LEU A 216 -18.06 6.71 2.21
C LEU A 216 -17.75 5.29 2.73
N GLN A 217 -18.09 4.96 3.99
CA GLN A 217 -17.74 3.69 4.65
C GLN A 217 -18.89 2.67 4.75
N GLU A 218 -20.10 2.98 4.26
CA GLU A 218 -21.25 2.07 4.37
C GLU A 218 -21.05 0.83 3.48
N PRO A 219 -21.18 -0.41 4.03
CA PRO A 219 -22.24 -0.79 4.96
C PRO A 219 -21.73 -1.42 6.28
N THR A 220 -20.66 -0.89 6.90
CA THR A 220 -20.26 -1.36 8.25
C THR A 220 -21.15 -0.76 9.34
N PRO A 221 -21.60 -1.54 10.35
CA PRO A 221 -22.61 -1.09 11.31
C PRO A 221 -22.16 0.13 12.11
N LEU A 222 -23.07 1.10 12.17
CA LEU A 222 -22.91 2.52 12.51
C LEU A 222 -22.63 2.83 14.00
N CYS A 223 -22.15 1.88 14.81
CA CYS A 223 -22.35 1.97 16.27
C CYS A 223 -21.10 2.29 17.10
N LEU A 224 -19.90 2.36 16.52
CA LEU A 224 -18.69 2.73 17.28
C LEU A 224 -18.18 4.13 16.88
N PRO A 225 -17.85 5.02 17.84
CA PRO A 225 -17.26 6.30 17.56
C PRO A 225 -15.87 6.12 16.94
N LYS A 226 -15.77 6.24 15.62
CA LYS A 226 -14.48 6.17 14.91
C LYS A 226 -13.71 7.46 15.07
N THR A 227 -12.42 7.32 15.35
CA THR A 227 -11.51 8.46 15.46
C THR A 227 -10.25 8.22 14.64
N VAL A 228 -9.53 9.29 14.33
CA VAL A 228 -8.22 9.24 13.67
C VAL A 228 -7.17 9.65 14.68
N LEU A 229 -6.23 8.75 14.93
CA LEU A 229 -5.04 8.97 15.74
C LEU A 229 -3.96 9.61 14.88
N SER A 230 -3.47 10.77 15.29
CA SER A 230 -2.39 11.51 14.61
C SER A 230 -1.15 11.61 15.50
N PHE A 231 0.02 11.23 15.00
CA PHE A 231 1.30 11.34 15.72
C PHE A 231 2.46 11.61 14.76
N SER A 232 3.53 12.25 15.25
CA SER A 232 4.73 12.47 14.44
C SER A 232 5.64 11.26 14.49
N LEU A 233 6.09 10.77 13.34
CA LEU A 233 7.11 9.73 13.25
C LEU A 233 8.39 10.29 12.62
N PHE A 234 9.53 9.91 13.18
CA PHE A 234 10.86 10.25 12.68
C PHE A 234 11.47 8.99 12.05
N SER A 235 11.85 9.06 10.78
CA SER A 235 12.43 7.94 10.02
C SER A 235 13.47 8.39 9.02
#